data_AF-Q2G4M7-F1
#
_entry.id   AF-Q2G4M7-F1
#
_cell.length_a   1.000
_cell.length_b   1.000
_cell.length_c   1.000
_cell.angle_alpha   90.00
_cell.angle_beta   90.00
_cell.angle_gamma   90.00
#
_symmetry.space_group_name_H-M   'P 1'
#
loop_
_entity.id
_entity.type
_entity.pdbx_description
1 polymer ?
#
loop_
_entity_poly.entity_id
_entity_poly.type
_entity_poly.pdbx_seq_one_letter_code
_entity_poly.pdbx_strand_id
1 'polypeptide(L)'
;MSALFVQEDGCYAGLPHVDCWPKARDARKYRGPFPIVAHPPCQLWGAMAAVNYARWGGEHNRPGNDGGCFAFALEAVNFFGGVLEHPAKSRAWAEFGLGSGPIDWLRGM
;
A
#
# COMPACT_ATOMS: atom_id res chain seq x y z
N MET A 1 11.79 13.11 -0.23
CA MET A 1 11.18 11.76 -0.10
C MET A 1 9.98 11.67 -1.02
N SER A 2 9.47 10.47 -1.31
CA SER A 2 8.25 10.31 -2.10
C SER A 2 7.12 9.73 -1.26
N ALA A 3 5.89 10.21 -1.44
CA ALA A 3 4.70 9.71 -0.76
C ALA A 3 3.82 8.97 -1.78
N LEU A 4 3.66 7.67 -1.62
CA LEU A 4 3.00 6.78 -2.58
C LEU A 4 1.57 6.46 -2.15
N PHE A 5 0.68 6.31 -3.15
CA PHE A 5 -0.74 5.98 -2.97
C PHE A 5 -1.49 7.02 -2.11
N VAL A 6 -1.06 8.28 -2.17
CA VAL A 6 -1.64 9.36 -1.36
C VAL A 6 -2.87 9.99 -2.03
N GLN A 7 -3.71 10.62 -1.24
CA GLN A 7 -4.77 11.49 -1.75
C GLN A 7 -4.14 12.76 -2.38
N GLU A 8 -4.70 13.22 -3.49
CA GLU A 8 -4.17 14.36 -4.26
C GLU A 8 -4.15 15.67 -3.46
N ASP A 9 -5.18 15.90 -2.67
CA ASP A 9 -5.37 17.02 -1.74
C ASP A 9 -5.17 16.61 -0.27
N GLY A 10 -4.41 15.52 -0.03
CA GLY A 10 -4.13 14.99 1.30
C GLY A 10 -3.05 15.76 2.07
N CYS A 11 -2.65 15.24 3.23
CA CYS A 11 -1.68 15.90 4.13
C CYS A 11 -0.26 16.08 3.56
N TYR A 12 0.09 15.33 2.51
CA TYR A 12 1.38 15.48 1.83
C TYR A 12 1.36 16.53 0.71
N ALA A 13 0.17 16.97 0.28
CA ALA A 13 0.01 17.86 -0.84
C ALA A 13 0.67 19.23 -0.57
N GLY A 14 1.49 19.69 -1.52
CA GLY A 14 2.17 20.99 -1.44
C GLY A 14 3.31 21.09 -0.42
N LEU A 15 3.63 20.02 0.32
CA LEU A 15 4.76 20.06 1.24
C LEU A 15 6.09 20.21 0.48
N PRO A 16 6.96 21.15 0.88
CA PRO A 16 8.27 21.27 0.26
C PRO A 16 9.05 19.96 0.48
N HIS A 17 9.62 19.42 -0.59
CA HIS A 17 10.45 18.20 -0.60
C HIS A 17 9.72 16.84 -0.52
N VAL A 18 8.39 16.83 -0.66
CA VAL A 18 7.61 15.58 -0.81
C VAL A 18 7.12 15.43 -2.25
N ASP A 19 7.60 14.39 -2.92
CA ASP A 19 7.14 14.01 -4.25
C ASP A 19 5.89 13.11 -4.12
N CYS A 20 4.71 13.68 -4.32
CA CYS A 20 3.43 12.97 -4.15
C CYS A 20 3.06 12.13 -5.38
N TRP A 21 2.58 10.92 -5.12
CA TRP A 21 2.07 10.00 -6.14
C TRP A 21 0.60 9.64 -5.88
N PRO A 22 -0.32 10.54 -6.28
CA PRO A 22 -1.75 10.26 -6.20
C PRO A 22 -2.20 9.30 -7.29
N LYS A 23 -3.47 8.89 -7.23
CA LYS A 23 -4.09 7.98 -8.20
C LYS A 23 -3.87 8.41 -9.65
N ALA A 24 -3.95 9.71 -9.96
CA ALA A 24 -3.75 10.24 -11.31
C ALA A 24 -2.34 9.99 -11.87
N ARG A 25 -1.32 9.88 -11.01
CA ARG A 25 0.07 9.60 -11.40
C ARG A 25 0.40 8.12 -11.44
N ASP A 26 -0.43 7.29 -10.82
CA ASP A 26 -0.21 5.85 -10.60
C ASP A 26 1.12 5.59 -9.86
N ALA A 27 1.04 5.46 -8.54
CA ALA A 27 2.20 5.19 -7.69
C ALA A 27 3.04 3.97 -8.11
N ARG A 28 2.44 2.98 -8.81
CA ARG A 28 3.16 1.79 -9.32
C ARG A 28 4.18 2.10 -10.40
N LYS A 29 4.19 3.33 -10.91
CA LYS A 29 5.19 3.85 -11.85
C LYS A 29 6.37 4.53 -11.16
N TYR A 30 6.41 4.57 -9.82
CA TYR A 30 7.57 5.08 -9.10
C TYR A 30 8.82 4.24 -9.38
N ARG A 31 9.95 4.89 -9.66
CA ARG A 31 11.22 4.22 -10.00
C ARG A 31 12.40 4.75 -9.17
N GLY A 32 12.11 5.34 -8.00
CA GLY A 32 13.15 5.92 -7.16
C GLY A 32 13.49 7.37 -7.52
N PRO A 33 14.59 7.91 -6.96
CA PRO A 33 15.56 7.23 -6.09
C PRO A 33 15.29 7.38 -4.59
N PHE A 34 14.24 8.08 -4.19
CA PHE A 34 14.04 8.49 -2.81
C PHE A 34 13.41 7.40 -1.92
N PRO A 35 13.69 7.39 -0.61
CA PRO A 35 12.91 6.60 0.33
C PRO A 35 11.45 7.05 0.33
N ILE A 36 10.56 6.10 0.63
CA ILE A 36 9.12 6.29 0.46
C ILE A 36 8.32 6.18 1.76
N VAL A 37 7.20 6.90 1.80
CA VAL A 37 6.09 6.59 2.72
C VAL A 37 4.93 6.08 1.85
N ALA A 38 4.50 4.85 2.06
CA ALA A 38 3.49 4.19 1.22
C ALA A 38 2.18 3.94 1.98
N HIS A 39 1.06 4.36 1.38
CA HIS A 39 -0.30 4.15 1.88
C HIS A 39 -1.18 3.38 0.88
N PRO A 40 -0.82 2.13 0.50
CA PRO A 40 -1.60 1.39 -0.48
C PRO A 40 -3.06 1.21 -0.01
N PRO A 41 -4.03 1.19 -0.94
CA PRO A 41 -5.45 1.09 -0.63
C PRO A 41 -5.78 -0.16 0.20
N CYS A 42 -6.41 0.02 1.35
CA CYS A 42 -6.60 -1.03 2.35
C CYS A 42 -7.99 -1.67 2.37
N GLN A 43 -8.97 -1.07 1.69
CA GLN A 43 -10.39 -1.43 1.80
C GLN A 43 -10.70 -2.88 1.40
N LEU A 44 -9.89 -3.47 0.52
CA LEU A 44 -10.05 -4.85 0.05
C LEU A 44 -9.29 -5.87 0.92
N TRP A 45 -8.52 -5.41 1.89
CA TRP A 45 -7.72 -6.26 2.78
C TRP A 45 -8.28 -6.38 4.21
N GLY A 46 -9.30 -5.58 4.54
CA GLY A 46 -9.96 -5.61 5.84
C GLY A 46 -11.10 -6.63 5.95
N ALA A 47 -11.65 -6.80 7.16
CA ALA A 47 -12.79 -7.69 7.41
C ALA A 47 -14.05 -7.29 6.59
N MET A 48 -14.25 -5.99 6.37
CA MET A 48 -15.37 -5.46 5.59
C MET A 48 -15.29 -5.83 4.10
N ALA A 49 -14.12 -6.16 3.56
CA ALA A 49 -13.98 -6.58 2.18
C ALA A 49 -14.83 -7.82 1.87
N ALA A 50 -14.83 -8.81 2.77
CA ALA A 50 -15.62 -10.02 2.61
C ALA A 50 -17.13 -9.75 2.68
N VAL A 51 -17.54 -8.86 3.60
CA VAL A 51 -18.95 -8.45 3.73
C VAL A 51 -19.42 -7.73 2.47
N ASN A 52 -18.62 -6.78 1.97
CA ASN A 52 -18.94 -6.01 0.78
C ASN A 52 -19.02 -6.91 -0.46
N TYR A 53 -18.09 -7.85 -0.61
CA TYR A 53 -18.09 -8.80 -1.71
C TYR A 53 -19.31 -9.74 -1.66
N ALA A 54 -19.67 -10.26 -0.49
CA ALA A 54 -20.86 -11.09 -0.35
C ALA A 54 -22.16 -10.33 -0.67
N ARG A 55 -22.22 -9.04 -0.33
CA ARG A 55 -23.41 -8.21 -0.52
C ARG A 55 -23.58 -7.71 -1.95
N TRP A 56 -22.50 -7.27 -2.58
CA TRP A 56 -22.55 -6.56 -3.88
C TRP A 56 -21.80 -7.29 -5.01
N GLY A 57 -20.97 -8.28 -4.69
CA GLY A 57 -20.18 -9.01 -5.67
C GLY A 57 -19.26 -8.12 -6.50
N GLY A 58 -18.80 -8.66 -7.62
CA GLY A 58 -18.00 -7.96 -8.62
C GLY A 58 -16.51 -7.91 -8.31
N GLU A 59 -15.69 -7.96 -9.36
CA GLU A 59 -14.23 -8.03 -9.25
C GLU A 59 -13.64 -6.85 -8.46
N HIS A 60 -14.20 -5.65 -8.59
CA HIS A 60 -13.72 -4.47 -7.86
C HIS A 60 -13.90 -4.55 -6.33
N ASN A 61 -14.78 -5.43 -5.85
CA ASN A 61 -14.98 -5.69 -4.41
C ASN A 61 -14.31 -6.97 -3.92
N ARG A 62 -13.71 -7.76 -4.83
CA ARG A 62 -13.13 -9.05 -4.47
C ARG A 62 -12.01 -8.84 -3.42
N PRO A 63 -12.04 -9.54 -2.28
CA PRO A 63 -11.01 -9.39 -1.25
C PRO A 63 -9.62 -9.62 -1.83
N GLY A 64 -8.67 -8.75 -1.45
CA GLY A 64 -7.30 -8.75 -1.95
C GLY A 64 -7.11 -8.25 -3.38
N ASN A 65 -8.18 -7.93 -4.12
CA ASN A 65 -8.07 -7.50 -5.52
C ASN A 65 -7.74 -6.00 -5.65
N ASP A 66 -6.66 -5.56 -5.02
CA ASP A 66 -6.23 -4.16 -4.99
C ASP A 66 -5.45 -3.70 -6.24
N GLY A 67 -5.40 -4.53 -7.28
CA GLY A 67 -4.65 -4.24 -8.51
C GLY A 67 -3.13 -4.26 -8.33
N GLY A 68 -2.63 -4.98 -7.33
CA GLY A 68 -1.19 -5.10 -7.04
C GLY A 68 -0.61 -3.91 -6.31
N CYS A 69 -1.45 -3.06 -5.70
CA CYS A 69 -0.96 -1.85 -5.04
C CYS A 69 -0.15 -2.18 -3.77
N PHE A 70 -0.64 -3.09 -2.93
CA PHE A 70 0.09 -3.54 -1.75
C PHE A 70 1.40 -4.24 -2.15
N ALA A 71 1.36 -5.13 -3.14
CA ALA A 71 2.54 -5.84 -3.63
C ALA A 71 3.63 -4.85 -4.08
N PHE A 72 3.26 -3.85 -4.88
CA PHE A 72 4.19 -2.82 -5.32
C PHE A 72 4.71 -1.98 -4.16
N ALA A 73 3.85 -1.60 -3.20
CA ALA A 73 4.28 -0.83 -2.03
C ALA A 73 5.34 -1.57 -1.22
N LEU A 74 5.13 -2.88 -1.01
CA LEU A 74 6.07 -3.75 -0.30
C LEU A 74 7.41 -3.84 -1.04
N GLU A 75 7.38 -4.12 -2.35
CA GLU A 75 8.58 -4.16 -3.19
C GLU A 75 9.32 -2.82 -3.18
N ALA A 76 8.59 -1.71 -3.32
CA ALA A 76 9.18 -0.38 -3.35
C ALA A 76 9.81 0.02 -2.01
N VAL A 77 9.19 -0.34 -0.87
CA VAL A 77 9.81 -0.13 0.45
C VAL A 77 11.05 -0.99 0.63
N ASN A 78 11.02 -2.26 0.19
CA ASN A 78 12.19 -3.13 0.26
C ASN A 78 13.36 -2.62 -0.61
N PHE A 79 13.08 -2.06 -1.77
CA PHE A 79 14.10 -1.62 -2.72
C PHE A 79 14.63 -0.20 -2.45
N PHE A 80 13.75 0.76 -2.19
CA PHE A 80 14.13 2.17 -2.01
C PHE A 80 14.24 2.58 -0.53
N GLY A 81 13.87 1.70 0.40
CA GLY A 81 13.74 2.00 1.81
C GLY A 81 12.50 2.85 2.14
N GLY A 82 12.19 2.97 3.42
CA GLY A 82 11.08 3.80 3.91
C GLY A 82 10.09 3.03 4.79
N VAL A 83 8.82 3.43 4.73
CA VAL A 83 7.76 2.89 5.59
C VAL A 83 6.52 2.53 4.76
N LEU A 84 5.97 1.35 5.02
CA LEU A 84 4.66 0.91 4.54
C LEU A 84 3.67 1.02 5.70
N GLU A 85 2.68 1.90 5.57
CA GLU A 85 1.57 1.99 6.52
C GLU A 85 0.37 1.21 6.01
N HIS A 86 -0.24 0.41 6.87
CA HIS A 86 -1.47 -0.30 6.57
C HIS A 86 -2.15 -0.76 7.88
N PRO A 87 -3.50 -0.93 7.90
CA PRO A 87 -4.21 -1.41 9.08
C PRO A 87 -3.61 -2.66 9.74
N ALA A 88 -3.45 -2.64 11.07
CA ALA A 88 -2.80 -3.71 11.84
C ALA A 88 -3.42 -5.11 11.63
N LYS A 89 -4.75 -5.19 11.39
CA LYS A 89 -5.47 -6.46 11.15
C LYS A 89 -5.70 -6.76 9.67
N SER A 90 -4.89 -6.18 8.79
CA SER A 90 -4.96 -6.43 7.36
C SER A 90 -4.68 -7.89 7.04
N ARG A 91 -5.46 -8.45 6.11
CA ARG A 91 -5.19 -9.76 5.53
C ARG A 91 -3.98 -9.74 4.58
N ALA A 92 -3.56 -8.56 4.11
CA ALA A 92 -2.38 -8.41 3.27
C ALA A 92 -1.11 -8.91 3.99
N TRP A 93 -1.03 -8.70 5.31
CA TRP A 93 0.10 -9.18 6.11
C TRP A 93 0.29 -10.69 5.96
N ALA A 94 -0.78 -11.46 6.18
CA ALA A 94 -0.74 -12.91 6.01
C ALA A 94 -0.52 -13.33 4.55
N GLU A 95 -1.18 -12.66 3.60
CA GLU A 95 -1.07 -12.96 2.16
C GLU A 95 0.37 -12.82 1.65
N PHE A 96 1.08 -11.78 2.10
CA PHE A 96 2.45 -11.49 1.69
C PHE A 96 3.51 -12.05 2.66
N GLY A 97 3.12 -12.93 3.58
CA GLY A 97 4.05 -13.59 4.51
C GLY A 97 4.71 -12.66 5.53
N LEU A 98 4.10 -11.50 5.80
CA LEU A 98 4.54 -10.53 6.79
C LEU A 98 3.85 -10.85 8.12
N GLY A 99 4.51 -11.64 8.96
CA GLY A 99 4.01 -12.00 10.29
C GLY A 99 3.86 -10.79 11.23
N SER A 100 3.21 -11.01 12.38
CA SER A 100 2.84 -9.94 13.33
C SER A 100 3.99 -9.37 14.18
N GLY A 101 5.26 -9.64 13.83
CA GLY A 101 6.40 -9.25 14.66
C GLY A 101 7.60 -8.75 13.85
N PRO A 102 8.44 -7.86 14.41
CA PRO A 102 9.53 -7.13 13.72
C PRO A 102 10.56 -7.99 12.96
N ILE A 103 10.61 -9.30 13.21
CA ILE A 103 11.56 -10.24 12.60
C ILE A 103 11.14 -10.66 11.18
N ASP A 104 9.83 -10.79 10.90
CA ASP A 104 9.37 -11.23 9.56
C ASP A 104 9.40 -10.10 8.50
N TRP A 105 9.42 -8.83 8.92
CA TRP A 105 9.47 -7.65 8.04
C TRP A 105 10.86 -7.42 7.43
N LEU A 106 11.87 -8.13 7.92
CA LEU A 106 13.27 -7.99 7.52
C LEU A 106 13.73 -9.06 6.54
N ARG A 107 12.82 -9.81 5.89
CA ARG A 107 13.22 -10.77 4.85
C ARG A 107 13.67 -10.06 3.57
N GLY A 108 14.90 -9.57 3.63
CA GLY A 108 15.75 -9.25 2.50
C GLY A 108 17.05 -10.04 2.63
N MET A 109 17.07 -11.24 2.05
CA MET A 109 18.20 -11.83 1.31
C MET A 109 17.63 -12.67 0.19
#